data_AF-A0A2S9SXF2-F1
#
_entry.id   AF-A0A2S9SXF2-F1
#
_cell.length_a   1.000
_cell.length_b   1.000
_cell.length_c   1.000
_cell.angle_alpha   90.00
_cell.angle_beta   90.00
_cell.angle_gamma   90.00
#
_symmetry.space_group_name_H-M   'P 1'
#
loop_
_entity.id
_entity.type
_entity.pdbx_description
1 polymer ?
#
loop_
_entity_poly.entity_id
_entity_poly.type
_entity_poly.pdbx_seq_one_letter_code
_entity_poly.pdbx_strand_id
1 'polypeptide(L)'
;IQFDIEQIERQVFSGDSAAPERIYRLSREAIDLQHATNPLIPVIAALRAGSAKHQVPPELQAYLADVADHLARLSSQITDIRELLTQILTVNATLVDQRSNEDLKIISGWAAILVVPTLIGSIYGMNFDNMPELHWRFGYLYCILS
;
A
#
# COMPACT_ATOMS: atom_id res chain seq x y z
N ILE A 1 -15.06 -14.90 2.77
CA ILE A 1 -15.07 -13.42 2.80
C ILE A 1 -14.46 -12.87 4.08
N GLN A 2 -15.11 -12.99 5.26
CA GLN A 2 -14.55 -12.44 6.51
C GLN A 2 -13.18 -13.08 6.89
N PHE A 3 -13.04 -14.38 6.65
CA PHE A 3 -11.78 -15.12 6.81
C PHE A 3 -10.69 -14.72 5.80
N ASP A 4 -11.08 -14.24 4.61
CA ASP A 4 -10.15 -13.80 3.57
C ASP A 4 -9.55 -12.43 3.91
N ILE A 5 -10.33 -11.57 4.57
CA ILE A 5 -9.89 -10.24 5.01
C ILE A 5 -8.83 -10.35 6.12
N GLU A 6 -9.05 -11.20 7.14
CA GLU A 6 -8.07 -11.42 8.22
C GLU A 6 -6.76 -12.08 7.73
N GLN A 7 -6.82 -12.89 6.68
CA GLN A 7 -5.61 -13.42 6.07
C GLN A 7 -4.83 -12.35 5.30
N ILE A 8 -5.53 -11.49 4.57
CA ILE A 8 -4.93 -10.39 3.83
C ILE A 8 -4.27 -9.38 4.78
N GLU A 9 -4.93 -9.04 5.88
CA GLU A 9 -4.37 -8.17 6.91
C GLU A 9 -3.03 -8.72 7.44
N ARG A 10 -2.98 -10.00 7.83
CA ARG A 10 -1.74 -10.66 8.30
C ARG A 10 -0.64 -10.67 7.25
N GLN A 11 -0.96 -10.88 5.97
CA GLN A 11 0.03 -10.87 4.88
C GLN A 11 0.58 -9.45 4.61
N VAL A 12 -0.25 -8.42 4.73
CA VAL A 12 0.20 -7.02 4.64
C VAL A 12 1.17 -6.69 5.77
N PHE A 13 0.86 -7.12 6.99
CA PHE A 13 1.74 -6.93 8.14
C PHE A 13 3.04 -7.75 8.06
N SER A 14 3.07 -8.87 7.33
CA SER A 14 4.31 -9.62 7.08
C SER A 14 5.18 -9.06 5.94
N GLY A 15 4.70 -8.07 5.17
CA GLY A 15 5.46 -7.47 4.07
C GLY A 15 5.48 -8.27 2.77
N ASP A 16 4.46 -9.11 2.53
CA ASP A 16 4.35 -9.92 1.32
C ASP A 16 4.04 -9.04 0.09
N SER A 17 4.87 -9.14 -0.96
CA SER A 17 4.72 -8.38 -2.21
C SER A 17 3.43 -8.75 -2.98
N ALA A 18 2.83 -9.90 -2.69
CA ALA A 18 1.59 -10.35 -3.32
C ALA A 18 0.32 -9.75 -2.66
N ALA A 19 0.43 -9.12 -1.50
CA ALA A 19 -0.71 -8.62 -0.75
C ALA A 19 -1.49 -7.51 -1.50
N PRO A 20 -0.86 -6.50 -2.12
CA PRO A 20 -1.56 -5.47 -2.91
C PRO A 20 -2.36 -6.05 -4.08
N GLU A 21 -1.82 -7.05 -4.78
CA GLU A 21 -2.50 -7.69 -5.92
C GLU A 21 -3.78 -8.41 -5.49
N ARG A 22 -3.72 -9.13 -4.35
CA ARG A 22 -4.87 -9.86 -3.81
C ARG A 22 -5.96 -8.91 -3.31
N ILE A 23 -5.58 -7.79 -2.67
CA ILE A 23 -6.51 -6.72 -2.26
C ILE A 23 -7.20 -6.12 -3.48
N TYR A 24 -6.45 -5.82 -4.55
CA TYR A 24 -7.02 -5.28 -5.78
C TYR A 24 -8.02 -6.25 -6.42
N ARG A 25 -7.70 -7.56 -6.46
CA ARG A 25 -8.57 -8.60 -7.00
C ARG A 25 -9.91 -8.68 -6.26
N LEU A 26 -9.87 -8.75 -4.93
CA LEU A 26 -11.09 -8.75 -4.12
C LEU A 26 -11.88 -7.44 -4.26
N SER A 27 -11.20 -6.31 -4.37
CA SER A 27 -11.85 -5.02 -4.59
C SER A 27 -12.62 -5.00 -5.92
N ARG A 28 -12.05 -5.61 -6.96
CA ARG A 28 -12.68 -5.75 -8.27
C ARG A 28 -13.87 -6.71 -8.23
N GLU A 29 -13.75 -7.87 -7.59
CA GLU A 29 -14.88 -8.79 -7.39
C GLU A 29 -16.04 -8.13 -6.63
N ALA A 30 -15.74 -7.33 -5.61
CA ALA A 30 -16.74 -6.57 -4.87
C ALA A 30 -17.43 -5.50 -5.73
N ILE A 31 -16.68 -4.83 -6.61
CA ILE A 31 -17.23 -3.86 -7.58
C ILE A 31 -18.16 -4.56 -8.57
N ASP A 32 -17.76 -5.71 -9.10
CA ASP A 32 -18.57 -6.46 -10.06
C ASP A 32 -19.89 -6.93 -9.41
N LEU A 33 -19.83 -7.41 -8.16
CA LEU A 33 -21.02 -7.77 -7.39
C LEU A 33 -21.93 -6.57 -7.11
N GLN A 34 -21.35 -5.41 -6.78
CA GLN A 34 -22.10 -4.17 -6.59
C GLN A 34 -22.81 -3.74 -7.87
N HIS A 35 -22.14 -3.80 -9.02
CA HIS A 35 -22.72 -3.47 -10.32
C HIS A 35 -23.84 -4.44 -10.72
N ALA A 36 -23.75 -5.72 -10.38
CA ALA A 36 -24.82 -6.68 -10.62
C ALA A 36 -26.04 -6.47 -9.69
N THR A 37 -25.81 -6.04 -8.46
CA THR A 37 -26.86 -5.95 -7.42
C THR A 37 -27.59 -4.60 -7.43
N ASN A 38 -26.88 -3.49 -7.64
CA ASN A 38 -27.45 -2.14 -7.56
C ASN A 38 -28.67 -1.90 -8.48
N PRO A 39 -28.70 -2.38 -9.74
CA PRO A 39 -29.86 -2.24 -10.61
C PRO A 39 -31.11 -2.99 -10.11
N LEU A 40 -30.95 -4.03 -9.29
CA LEU A 40 -32.07 -4.81 -8.76
C LEU A 40 -32.85 -4.04 -7.68
N ILE A 41 -32.19 -3.14 -6.95
CA ILE A 41 -32.82 -2.35 -5.88
C ILE A 41 -34.03 -1.54 -6.40
N PRO A 42 -33.90 -0.68 -7.43
CA PRO A 42 -35.05 0.07 -7.96
C PRO A 42 -36.09 -0.85 -8.62
N VAL A 43 -35.69 -1.98 -9.21
CA VAL A 43 -36.62 -2.96 -9.82
C VAL A 43 -37.51 -3.59 -8.75
N ILE A 44 -36.93 -4.09 -7.66
CA ILE A 44 -37.68 -4.67 -6.54
C ILE A 44 -38.54 -3.61 -5.86
N ALA A 45 -38.04 -2.37 -5.71
CA ALA A 45 -38.84 -1.27 -5.19
C ALA A 45 -40.07 -0.97 -6.05
N ALA A 46 -39.92 -0.96 -7.38
CA ALA A 46 -41.01 -0.76 -8.32
C ALA A 46 -42.03 -1.91 -8.28
N LEU A 47 -41.55 -3.16 -8.21
CA LEU A 47 -42.42 -4.34 -8.06
C LEU A 47 -43.21 -4.29 -6.75
N ARG A 48 -42.57 -3.89 -5.63
CA ARG A 48 -43.23 -3.76 -4.33
C ARG A 48 -44.30 -2.65 -4.37
N ALA A 49 -43.98 -1.49 -4.95
CA ALA A 49 -44.95 -0.40 -5.13
C ALA A 49 -46.14 -0.81 -6.02
N GLY A 50 -45.89 -1.58 -7.08
CA GLY A 50 -46.93 -2.11 -7.97
C GLY A 50 -47.77 -3.21 -7.33
N SER A 51 -47.22 -3.98 -6.40
CA SER A 51 -47.90 -5.14 -5.78
C SER A 51 -49.17 -4.75 -5.01
N ALA A 52 -49.15 -3.61 -4.32
CA ALA A 52 -50.30 -3.08 -3.60
C ALA A 52 -51.46 -2.68 -4.55
N LYS A 53 -51.13 -2.22 -5.77
CA LYS A 53 -52.12 -1.80 -6.78
C LYS A 53 -52.77 -2.99 -7.50
N HIS A 54 -52.04 -4.10 -7.66
CA HIS A 54 -52.48 -5.26 -8.44
C HIS A 54 -53.09 -6.39 -7.59
N GLN A 55 -53.42 -6.13 -6.31
CA GLN A 55 -54.02 -7.10 -5.40
C GLN A 55 -53.19 -8.41 -5.31
N VAL A 56 -51.86 -8.27 -5.33
CA VAL A 56 -50.93 -9.38 -5.21
C VAL A 56 -51.14 -10.07 -3.86
N PRO A 57 -51.10 -11.42 -3.77
CA PRO A 57 -51.26 -12.14 -2.51
C PRO A 57 -50.28 -11.64 -1.43
N PRO A 58 -50.72 -11.56 -0.16
CA PRO A 58 -49.90 -11.03 0.94
C PRO A 58 -48.60 -11.82 1.15
N GLU A 59 -48.60 -13.12 0.86
CA GLU A 59 -47.41 -13.98 0.89
C GLU A 59 -46.32 -13.50 -0.10
N LEU A 60 -46.72 -13.12 -1.32
CA LEU A 60 -45.78 -12.64 -2.34
C LEU A 60 -45.29 -11.22 -2.02
N GLN A 61 -46.12 -10.39 -1.37
CA GLN A 61 -45.69 -9.07 -0.87
C GLN A 61 -44.63 -9.21 0.23
N ALA A 62 -44.82 -10.16 1.15
CA ALA A 62 -43.85 -10.46 2.21
C ALA A 62 -42.52 -10.97 1.63
N TYR A 63 -42.58 -11.85 0.62
CA TYR A 63 -41.39 -12.33 -0.08
C TYR A 63 -40.63 -11.19 -0.78
N LEU A 64 -41.33 -10.28 -1.48
CA LEU A 64 -40.70 -9.12 -2.11
C LEU A 64 -40.07 -8.17 -1.08
N ALA A 65 -40.67 -8.03 0.10
CA ALA A 65 -40.11 -7.24 1.18
C ALA A 65 -38.81 -7.85 1.72
N ASP A 66 -38.79 -9.18 1.95
CA ASP A 66 -37.58 -9.88 2.41
C ASP A 66 -36.45 -9.79 1.39
N VAL A 67 -36.74 -9.97 0.10
CA VAL A 67 -35.75 -9.80 -0.98
C VAL A 67 -35.21 -8.37 -1.02
N ALA A 68 -36.09 -7.36 -0.88
CA ALA A 68 -35.66 -5.96 -0.85
C ALA A 68 -34.70 -5.68 0.32
N ASP A 69 -35.05 -6.17 1.51
CA ASP A 69 -34.23 -6.03 2.70
C ASP A 69 -32.91 -6.78 2.57
N HIS A 70 -32.92 -7.98 1.98
CA HIS A 70 -31.71 -8.75 1.72
C HIS A 70 -30.77 -8.02 0.75
N LEU A 71 -31.28 -7.50 -0.36
CA LEU A 71 -30.50 -6.72 -1.32
C LEU A 71 -29.91 -5.44 -0.69
N ALA A 72 -30.67 -4.75 0.16
CA ALA A 72 -30.20 -3.57 0.87
C ALA A 72 -29.05 -3.91 1.83
N ARG A 73 -29.19 -4.98 2.62
CA ARG A 73 -28.13 -5.47 3.51
C ARG A 73 -26.88 -5.86 2.74
N LEU A 74 -27.04 -6.59 1.63
CA LEU A 74 -25.92 -7.07 0.82
C LEU A 74 -25.17 -5.89 0.16
N SER A 75 -25.89 -4.89 -0.34
CA SER A 75 -25.28 -3.65 -0.89
C SER A 75 -24.48 -2.87 0.16
N SER A 76 -24.99 -2.77 1.39
CA SER A 76 -24.25 -2.18 2.52
C SER A 76 -22.97 -2.95 2.82
N GLN A 77 -23.05 -4.28 2.96
CA GLN A 77 -21.89 -5.12 3.25
C GLN A 77 -20.80 -5.02 2.17
N ILE A 78 -21.18 -4.97 0.90
CA ILE A 78 -20.21 -4.78 -0.20
C ILE A 78 -19.49 -3.44 -0.07
N THR A 79 -20.23 -2.39 0.32
CA THR A 79 -19.66 -1.05 0.54
C THR A 79 -18.65 -1.07 1.68
N ASP A 80 -19.00 -1.70 2.81
CA ASP A 80 -18.11 -1.83 3.97
C ASP A 80 -16.83 -2.60 3.62
N ILE A 81 -16.94 -3.71 2.88
CA ILE A 81 -15.79 -4.51 2.42
C ILE A 81 -14.87 -3.67 1.54
N ARG A 82 -15.43 -2.89 0.60
CA ARG A 82 -14.62 -2.02 -0.27
C ARG A 82 -13.87 -0.96 0.51
N GLU A 83 -14.50 -0.40 1.54
CA GLU A 83 -13.86 0.59 2.41
C GLU A 83 -12.68 -0.04 3.16
N LEU A 84 -12.88 -1.22 3.77
CA LEU A 84 -11.81 -1.96 4.45
C LEU A 84 -10.64 -2.30 3.52
N LEU A 85 -10.91 -2.80 2.31
CA LEU A 85 -9.85 -3.11 1.34
C LEU A 85 -9.05 -1.86 0.94
N THR A 86 -9.72 -0.72 0.81
CA THR A 86 -9.07 0.57 0.51
C THR A 86 -8.19 1.04 1.66
N GLN A 87 -8.67 0.90 2.91
CA GLN A 87 -7.88 1.20 4.10
C GLN A 87 -6.63 0.32 4.18
N ILE A 88 -6.77 -0.99 3.98
CA ILE A 88 -5.64 -1.93 4.00
C ILE A 88 -4.61 -1.58 2.93
N LEU A 89 -5.03 -1.24 1.71
CA LEU A 89 -4.11 -0.84 0.63
C LEU A 89 -3.33 0.43 1.00
N THR A 90 -4.00 1.38 1.65
CA THR A 90 -3.39 2.64 2.10
C THR A 90 -2.36 2.38 3.21
N VAL A 91 -2.69 1.51 4.16
CA VAL A 91 -1.76 1.07 5.21
C VAL A 91 -0.55 0.37 4.60
N ASN A 92 -0.75 -0.54 3.64
CA ASN A 92 0.36 -1.21 2.94
C ASN A 92 1.32 -0.20 2.29
N ALA A 93 0.78 0.76 1.52
CA ALA A 93 1.59 1.81 0.89
C ALA A 93 2.39 2.61 1.93
N THR A 94 1.75 2.97 3.05
CA THR A 94 2.41 3.69 4.16
C THR A 94 3.57 2.88 4.75
N LEU A 95 3.38 1.57 4.95
CA LEU A 95 4.44 0.68 5.47
C LEU A 95 5.60 0.54 4.48
N VAL A 96 5.31 0.44 3.18
CA VAL A 96 6.35 0.40 2.13
C VAL A 96 7.16 1.69 2.11
N ASP A 97 6.51 2.86 2.21
CA ASP A 97 7.18 4.16 2.27
C ASP A 97 8.02 4.31 3.54
N GLN A 98 7.55 3.81 4.68
CA GLN A 98 8.32 3.80 5.92
C GLN A 98 9.61 2.99 5.79
N ARG A 99 9.53 1.78 5.24
CA ARG A 99 10.71 0.93 4.99
C ARG A 99 11.71 1.62 4.04
N SER A 100 11.21 2.19 2.95
CA SER A 100 12.04 2.94 1.99
C SER A 100 12.73 4.14 2.65
N ASN A 101 12.04 4.87 3.52
CA ASN A 101 12.63 5.98 4.28
C ASN A 101 13.69 5.52 5.28
N GLU A 102 13.52 4.36 5.90
CA GLU A 102 14.54 3.77 6.78
C GLU A 102 15.79 3.36 5.99
N ASP A 103 15.62 2.72 4.83
CA ASP A 103 16.72 2.35 3.94
C ASP A 103 17.49 3.60 3.45
N LEU A 104 16.78 4.66 3.06
CA LEU A 104 17.38 5.93 2.65
C LEU A 104 18.18 6.59 3.79
N LYS A 105 17.71 6.51 5.04
CA LYS A 105 18.47 7.03 6.20
C LYS A 105 19.79 6.27 6.38
N ILE A 106 19.78 4.96 6.19
CA ILE A 106 21.00 4.14 6.29
C ILE A 106 21.99 4.54 5.18
N ILE A 107 21.52 4.61 3.93
CA ILE A 107 22.39 4.96 2.78
C ILE A 107 22.94 6.37 2.91
N SER A 108 22.10 7.35 3.26
CA SER A 108 22.53 8.74 3.43
C SER A 108 23.49 8.92 4.59
N GLY A 109 23.36 8.13 5.67
CA GLY A 109 24.33 8.08 6.75
C GLY A 109 25.74 7.67 6.27
N TRP A 110 25.83 6.57 5.50
CA TRP A 110 27.10 6.15 4.90
C TRP A 110 27.66 7.18 3.91
N ALA A 111 26.80 7.77 3.08
CA ALA A 111 27.21 8.81 2.14
C ALA A 111 27.79 10.02 2.87
N ALA A 112 27.14 10.49 3.95
CA ALA A 112 27.64 11.61 4.75
C ALA A 112 29.03 11.33 5.34
N ILE A 113 29.29 10.11 5.81
CA ILE A 113 30.61 9.69 6.31
C ILE A 113 31.68 9.76 5.21
N LEU A 114 31.34 9.36 3.98
CA LEU A 114 32.28 9.39 2.83
C LEU A 114 32.48 10.79 2.24
N VAL A 115 31.46 11.66 2.32
CA VAL A 115 31.49 13.02 1.79
C VAL A 115 32.59 13.85 2.45
N VAL A 116 32.78 13.76 3.77
CA VAL A 116 33.78 14.55 4.51
C VAL A 116 35.22 14.30 4.01
N PRO A 117 35.77 13.07 4.00
CA PRO A 117 37.11 12.81 3.48
C PRO A 117 37.21 13.05 1.98
N THR A 118 36.14 12.84 1.20
CA THR A 118 36.12 13.14 -0.24
C THR A 118 36.27 14.64 -0.50
N LEU A 119 35.60 15.48 0.30
CA LEU A 119 35.74 16.94 0.22
C LEU A 119 37.14 17.38 0.58
N ILE A 120 37.72 16.84 1.67
CA ILE A 120 39.13 17.10 2.04
C ILE A 120 40.04 16.67 0.88
N GLY A 121 39.89 15.44 0.39
CA GLY A 121 40.65 14.93 -0.75
C GLY A 121 40.48 15.76 -2.03
N SER A 122 39.31 16.35 -2.30
CA SER A 122 39.11 17.23 -3.45
C SER A 122 39.79 18.59 -3.29
N ILE A 123 39.76 19.18 -2.09
CA ILE A 123 40.41 20.46 -1.79
C ILE A 123 41.93 20.31 -1.85
N TYR A 124 42.46 19.26 -1.22
CA TYR A 124 43.91 18.98 -1.20
C TYR A 124 44.40 18.34 -2.49
N GLY A 125 43.56 17.56 -3.19
CA GLY A 125 43.87 16.90 -4.45
C GLY A 125 43.82 17.81 -5.67
N MET A 126 43.19 18.98 -5.58
CA MET A 126 43.38 20.07 -6.54
C MET A 126 44.60 20.95 -6.20
N ASN A 127 45.21 20.77 -5.03
CA ASN A 127 46.36 21.54 -4.52
C ASN A 127 47.63 20.65 -4.38
N PHE A 128 47.76 19.63 -5.22
CA PHE A 128 48.98 18.81 -5.36
C PHE A 128 50.20 19.58 -5.88
N ASP A 129 50.11 20.90 -6.07
CA ASP A 129 51.25 21.73 -6.47
C ASP A 129 52.11 22.16 -5.25
N ASN A 130 51.60 22.01 -4.02
CA ASN A 130 52.33 22.40 -2.81
C ASN A 130 52.29 21.31 -1.72
N MET A 131 52.92 20.17 -2.02
CA MET A 131 53.11 19.05 -1.08
C MET A 131 54.53 19.10 -0.48
N PRO A 132 54.82 19.83 0.62
CA PRO A 132 56.18 19.96 1.17
C PRO A 132 56.79 18.63 1.65
N GLU A 133 55.98 17.59 1.87
CA GLU A 133 56.41 16.29 2.40
C GLU A 133 57.07 15.36 1.36
N LEU A 134 57.01 15.67 0.05
CA LEU A 134 57.75 14.93 -0.98
C LEU A 134 59.14 15.53 -1.30
N HIS A 135 59.48 16.66 -0.69
CA HIS A 135 60.72 17.40 -1.01
C HIS A 135 61.90 17.03 -0.09
N TRP A 136 61.69 16.18 0.91
CA TRP A 136 62.77 15.76 1.79
C TRP A 136 63.54 14.58 1.20
N ARG A 137 64.53 14.93 0.38
CA ARG A 137 65.46 14.02 -0.31
C ARG A 137 66.29 13.10 0.63
N PHE A 138 66.13 13.23 1.96
CA PHE A 138 66.78 12.39 2.97
C PHE A 138 65.81 11.51 3.79
N GLY A 139 64.49 11.63 3.63
CA GLY A 139 63.52 10.83 4.38
C GLY A 139 63.57 9.33 4.05
N TYR A 140 63.81 8.98 2.77
CA TYR A 140 63.93 7.59 2.31
C TYR A 140 65.15 6.87 2.91
N LEU A 141 66.22 7.60 3.23
CA LEU A 141 67.43 7.04 3.85
C LEU A 141 67.22 6.67 5.33
N TYR A 142 66.35 7.37 6.06
CA TYR A 142 66.10 7.09 7.48
C TYR A 142 65.21 5.86 7.69
N CYS A 143 64.30 5.59 6.76
CA CYS A 143 63.35 4.47 6.84
C CYS A 143 64.01 3.10 6.55
N ILE A 144 65.13 3.09 5.81
CA ILE A 144 65.86 1.86 5.45
C ILE A 144 66.94 1.50 6.50
N LEU A 145 67.36 2.45 7.34
CA LEU A 145 68.44 2.24 8.32
C LEU A 145 67.96 1.96 9.76
N SER A 146 66.65 1.81 9.96
CA SER A 146 66.03 1.44 11.24
C SER A 146 65.64 -0.04 11.29
#